data_AF-A0A933NJ08-F1
#
_entry.id   AF-A0A933NJ08-F1
#
_cell.length_a   1.000
_cell.length_b   1.000
_cell.length_c   1.000
_cell.angle_alpha   90.00
_cell.angle_beta   90.00
_cell.angle_gamma   90.00
#
_symmetry.space_group_name_H-M   'P 1'
#
loop_
_entity.id
_entity.type
_entity.pdbx_description
1 polymer ?
#
loop_
_entity_poly.entity_id
_entity_poly.type
_entity_poly.pdbx_seq_one_letter_code
_entity_poly.pdbx_strand_id
1 'polypeptide(L)'
;MFKKILIAGRGEIAVRIVRACRELGIASVAVYSEADRIARHVQLADEAHLLGPAPARESYLDAGRILAVARRCGAEAVHPGYGFLSENADFAEAVAGQGLTFIGPPPRAMRMMGEKTAARRAMQAAGVPVVPGMVQVLASDDEALTVAGQLGYPLLLKAAGGGGGKGMRLVAGPHDMAAALRTPSPALSAPVRRQLGEAALTVVRASGYVNAGTVEFLVDRDLNFYFLEMNTRLQVEHPVTEAVTGIDLVKAQIRVAAGLPLGFRQEDVTARGHSFEARIYAEDPDNDFLPSLGTIMALREPQGPGIRVDSALFAGMEVPIHYDPIMAKLVVWGADRAEAIARMRRALDEYEVVGVKTTLPFHRHACSHDGFCRGEIDTGFVAREWPAIRPSRVETELAAAIAAAVVERRTRCRQVLAPSGPARACRASMWKVVSRRQGLRKI
;
A
#
# COMPACT_ATOMS: atom_id res chain seq x y z
N MET A 1 -9.59 -13.69 22.83
CA MET A 1 -8.99 -13.74 21.48
C MET A 1 -10.04 -14.27 20.53
N PHE A 2 -10.17 -13.71 19.32
CA PHE A 2 -11.17 -14.17 18.36
C PHE A 2 -10.82 -15.55 17.80
N LYS A 3 -11.85 -16.33 17.45
CA LYS A 3 -11.72 -17.60 16.74
C LYS A 3 -11.82 -17.44 15.24
N LYS A 4 -12.63 -16.48 14.77
CA LYS A 4 -12.87 -16.24 13.35
C LYS A 4 -13.06 -14.76 13.03
N ILE A 5 -12.31 -14.26 12.05
CA ILE A 5 -12.36 -12.86 11.59
C ILE A 5 -12.73 -12.82 10.11
N LEU A 6 -13.73 -12.00 9.77
CA LEU A 6 -14.03 -11.65 8.39
C LEU A 6 -13.21 -10.44 7.95
N ILE A 7 -12.65 -10.50 6.76
CA ILE A 7 -11.81 -9.44 6.19
C ILE A 7 -12.64 -8.71 5.14
N ALA A 8 -13.12 -7.51 5.47
CA ALA A 8 -13.93 -6.67 4.60
C ALA A 8 -13.05 -5.79 3.69
N GLY A 9 -12.19 -6.45 2.91
CA GLY A 9 -11.26 -5.82 1.97
C GLY A 9 -10.72 -6.83 0.96
N ARG A 10 -9.84 -6.38 0.06
CA ARG A 10 -9.27 -7.19 -1.02
C ARG A 10 -7.78 -6.96 -1.20
N GLY A 11 -7.17 -7.74 -2.10
CA GLY A 11 -5.80 -7.50 -2.54
C GLY A 11 -4.78 -7.70 -1.42
N GLU A 12 -3.69 -6.94 -1.47
CA GLU A 12 -2.55 -7.16 -0.58
C GLU A 12 -2.87 -6.96 0.91
N ILE A 13 -3.74 -6.00 1.26
CA ILE A 13 -4.13 -5.79 2.66
C ILE A 13 -4.93 -6.97 3.20
N ALA A 14 -5.79 -7.56 2.37
CA ALA A 14 -6.51 -8.76 2.77
C ALA A 14 -5.53 -9.93 2.97
N VAL A 15 -4.54 -10.10 2.09
CA VAL A 15 -3.46 -11.08 2.28
C VAL A 15 -2.68 -10.83 3.58
N ARG A 16 -2.34 -9.57 3.88
CA ARG A 16 -1.64 -9.15 5.10
C ARG A 16 -2.42 -9.51 6.38
N ILE A 17 -3.73 -9.32 6.37
CA ILE A 17 -4.61 -9.65 7.50
C ILE A 17 -4.77 -11.18 7.62
N VAL A 18 -4.95 -11.91 6.51
CA VAL A 18 -4.97 -13.39 6.51
C VAL A 18 -3.71 -13.96 7.16
N ARG A 19 -2.53 -13.44 6.81
CA ARG A 19 -1.25 -13.85 7.41
C ARG A 19 -1.23 -13.60 8.92
N ALA A 20 -1.67 -12.42 9.37
CA ALA A 20 -1.76 -12.10 10.80
C ALA A 20 -2.72 -13.05 11.54
N CYS A 21 -3.90 -13.33 10.98
CA CYS A 21 -4.86 -14.26 11.54
C CYS A 21 -4.26 -15.66 11.68
N ARG A 22 -3.61 -16.18 10.63
CA ARG A 22 -2.98 -17.50 10.62
C ARG A 22 -1.91 -17.64 11.70
N GLU A 23 -1.06 -16.63 11.85
CA GLU A 23 -0.01 -16.61 12.88
C GLU A 23 -0.57 -16.51 14.31
N LEU A 24 -1.76 -15.91 14.46
CA LEU A 24 -2.47 -15.83 15.73
C LEU A 24 -3.40 -17.02 15.99
N GLY A 25 -3.46 -18.01 15.10
CA GLY A 25 -4.35 -19.16 15.21
C GLY A 25 -5.84 -18.84 15.04
N ILE A 26 -6.17 -17.78 14.30
CA ILE A 26 -7.53 -17.31 14.04
C ILE A 26 -7.95 -17.73 12.63
N ALA A 27 -9.14 -18.30 12.48
CA ALA A 27 -9.71 -18.59 11.17
C ALA A 27 -10.04 -17.30 10.41
N SER A 28 -9.67 -17.23 9.14
CA SER A 28 -9.83 -16.07 8.28
C SER A 28 -10.92 -16.29 7.24
N VAL A 29 -11.81 -15.31 7.08
CA VAL A 29 -12.85 -15.32 6.05
C VAL A 29 -12.63 -14.18 5.07
N ALA A 30 -12.34 -14.51 3.82
CA ALA A 30 -12.27 -13.54 2.73
C ALA A 30 -13.66 -13.27 2.14
N VAL A 31 -13.87 -12.04 1.68
CA VAL A 31 -14.97 -11.70 0.78
C VAL A 31 -14.42 -11.32 -0.59
N TYR A 32 -15.19 -11.57 -1.64
CA TYR A 32 -14.75 -11.26 -3.00
C TYR A 32 -15.90 -10.92 -3.94
N SER A 33 -15.61 -10.17 -4.99
CA SER A 33 -16.51 -9.97 -6.14
C SER A 33 -16.23 -10.99 -7.23
N GLU A 34 -17.08 -11.09 -8.25
CA GLU A 34 -16.84 -11.97 -9.40
C GLU A 34 -15.48 -11.75 -10.08
N ALA A 35 -15.00 -10.49 -10.15
CA ALA A 35 -13.70 -10.15 -10.72
C ALA A 35 -12.52 -10.66 -9.87
N ASP A 36 -12.70 -10.80 -8.55
CA ASP A 36 -11.68 -11.29 -7.63
C ASP A 36 -11.82 -12.79 -7.32
N ARG A 37 -12.61 -13.55 -8.10
CA ARG A 37 -12.89 -14.99 -7.83
C ARG A 37 -11.62 -15.83 -7.66
N ILE A 38 -10.57 -15.48 -8.39
CA ILE A 38 -9.26 -16.17 -8.30
C ILE A 38 -8.21 -15.35 -7.54
N ALA A 39 -8.56 -14.23 -6.92
CA ALA A 39 -7.61 -13.35 -6.26
C ALA A 39 -6.86 -14.04 -5.12
N ARG A 40 -5.63 -13.59 -4.86
CA ARG A 40 -4.73 -14.24 -3.88
C ARG A 40 -5.30 -14.27 -2.47
N HIS A 41 -6.02 -13.24 -2.03
CA HIS A 41 -6.64 -13.22 -0.70
C HIS A 41 -7.77 -14.26 -0.57
N VAL A 42 -8.47 -14.58 -1.66
CA VAL A 42 -9.49 -15.64 -1.71
C VAL A 42 -8.85 -17.01 -1.59
N GLN A 43 -7.71 -17.23 -2.26
CA GLN A 43 -6.99 -18.50 -2.22
C GLN A 43 -6.33 -18.79 -0.85
N LEU A 44 -5.96 -17.75 -0.11
CA LEU A 44 -5.19 -17.88 1.13
C LEU A 44 -6.07 -17.96 2.40
N ALA A 45 -7.28 -17.40 2.37
CA ALA A 45 -8.18 -17.45 3.51
C ALA A 45 -8.72 -18.87 3.75
N ASP A 46 -9.11 -19.17 4.99
CA ASP A 46 -9.66 -20.48 5.36
C ASP A 46 -11.06 -20.70 4.79
N GLU A 47 -11.79 -19.61 4.55
CA GLU A 47 -13.13 -19.59 3.99
C GLU A 47 -13.29 -18.34 3.10
N ALA A 48 -14.06 -18.43 2.01
CA ALA A 48 -14.28 -17.28 1.12
C ALA A 48 -15.70 -17.20 0.57
N HIS A 49 -16.27 -16.00 0.52
CA HIS A 49 -17.67 -15.78 0.08
C HIS A 49 -17.79 -14.70 -0.99
N LEU A 50 -18.58 -15.01 -2.02
CA LEU A 50 -18.95 -14.07 -3.06
C LEU A 50 -19.91 -13.01 -2.50
N LEU A 51 -19.57 -11.74 -2.71
CA LEU A 51 -20.44 -10.58 -2.46
C LEU A 51 -21.36 -10.34 -3.66
N GLY A 52 -20.83 -10.44 -4.89
CA GLY A 52 -21.60 -10.27 -6.12
C GLY A 52 -20.76 -9.67 -7.25
N PRO A 53 -21.36 -8.85 -8.13
CA PRO A 53 -20.71 -8.33 -9.34
C PRO A 53 -19.44 -7.52 -9.07
N ALA A 54 -18.66 -7.30 -10.13
CA ALA A 54 -17.36 -6.63 -10.04
C ALA A 54 -17.38 -5.17 -9.52
N PRO A 55 -18.35 -4.30 -9.85
CA PRO A 55 -18.34 -2.92 -9.36
C PRO A 55 -18.31 -2.84 -7.83
N ALA A 56 -17.41 -2.02 -7.27
CA ALA A 56 -17.22 -1.93 -5.82
C ALA A 56 -18.51 -1.52 -5.07
N ARG A 57 -19.34 -0.67 -5.67
CA ARG A 57 -20.65 -0.24 -5.13
C ARG A 57 -21.62 -1.40 -4.92
N GLU A 58 -21.50 -2.44 -5.73
CA GLU A 58 -22.37 -3.63 -5.70
C GLU A 58 -21.69 -4.81 -4.98
N SER A 59 -20.51 -4.61 -4.41
CA SER A 59 -19.71 -5.63 -3.73
C SER A 59 -19.04 -5.09 -2.46
N TYR A 60 -17.80 -4.63 -2.53
CA TYR A 60 -16.98 -4.25 -1.36
C TYR A 60 -17.47 -3.00 -0.60
N LEU A 61 -18.34 -2.18 -1.20
CA LEU A 61 -19.00 -1.04 -0.55
C LEU A 61 -20.43 -1.35 -0.08
N ASP A 62 -20.92 -2.57 -0.31
CA ASP A 62 -22.23 -3.00 0.18
C ASP A 62 -22.09 -3.60 1.59
N ALA A 63 -22.30 -2.74 2.58
CA ALA A 63 -22.29 -3.10 4.00
C ALA A 63 -23.26 -4.25 4.32
N GLY A 64 -24.45 -4.26 3.69
CA GLY A 64 -25.47 -5.27 3.93
C GLY A 64 -25.01 -6.67 3.53
N ARG A 65 -24.38 -6.80 2.37
CA ARG A 65 -23.82 -8.07 1.89
C ARG A 65 -22.68 -8.56 2.76
N ILE A 66 -21.76 -7.68 3.15
CA ILE A 66 -20.65 -8.04 4.03
C ILE A 66 -21.16 -8.55 5.38
N LEU A 67 -22.12 -7.84 5.99
CA LEU A 67 -22.70 -8.24 7.26
C LEU A 67 -23.50 -9.55 7.16
N ALA A 68 -24.20 -9.78 6.05
CA ALA A 68 -24.89 -11.05 5.81
C ALA A 68 -23.90 -12.23 5.73
N VAL A 69 -22.74 -12.04 5.09
CA VAL A 69 -21.66 -13.02 5.09
C VAL A 69 -21.12 -13.23 6.51
N ALA A 70 -20.81 -12.15 7.24
CA ALA A 70 -20.26 -12.23 8.60
C ALA A 70 -21.14 -13.07 9.53
N ARG A 71 -22.47 -12.87 9.46
CA ARG A 71 -23.44 -13.69 10.18
C ARG A 71 -23.44 -15.15 9.73
N ARG A 72 -23.48 -15.40 8.42
CA ARG A 72 -23.55 -16.76 7.86
C ARG A 72 -22.32 -17.60 8.18
N CYS A 73 -21.13 -17.01 8.15
CA CYS A 73 -19.87 -17.73 8.42
C CYS A 73 -19.53 -17.81 9.92
N GLY A 74 -20.29 -17.13 10.78
CA GLY A 74 -20.05 -17.07 12.23
C GLY A 74 -18.75 -16.35 12.59
N ALA A 75 -18.41 -15.28 11.86
CA ALA A 75 -17.29 -14.42 12.27
C ALA A 75 -17.62 -13.73 13.60
N GLU A 76 -16.59 -13.46 14.41
CA GLU A 76 -16.73 -12.74 15.69
C GLU A 76 -16.32 -11.26 15.55
N ALA A 77 -15.53 -10.96 14.53
CA ALA A 77 -15.04 -9.63 14.24
C ALA A 77 -14.86 -9.38 12.74
N VAL A 78 -14.88 -8.10 12.35
CA VAL A 78 -14.67 -7.64 10.97
C VAL A 78 -13.44 -6.73 10.93
N HIS A 79 -12.44 -7.10 10.14
CA HIS A 79 -11.29 -6.26 9.84
C HIS A 79 -11.50 -5.56 8.50
N PRO A 80 -11.58 -4.22 8.45
CA PRO A 80 -11.88 -3.51 7.20
C PRO A 80 -10.64 -3.23 6.34
N GLY A 81 -9.44 -3.40 6.90
CA GLY A 81 -8.20 -3.03 6.20
C GLY A 81 -8.13 -1.52 6.00
N TYR A 82 -7.95 -1.10 4.75
CA TYR A 82 -8.04 0.31 4.36
C TYR A 82 -8.76 0.48 3.01
N GLY A 83 -9.23 1.70 2.74
CA GLY A 83 -10.16 1.96 1.65
C GLY A 83 -11.54 1.37 1.90
N PHE A 84 -12.40 1.35 0.89
CA PHE A 84 -13.78 0.83 1.00
C PHE A 84 -14.54 1.38 2.21
N LEU A 85 -14.97 0.51 3.13
CA LEU A 85 -15.75 0.85 4.32
C LEU A 85 -14.91 1.07 5.58
N SER A 86 -13.58 1.10 5.48
CA SER A 86 -12.68 1.22 6.65
C SER A 86 -12.80 2.52 7.44
N GLU A 87 -13.24 3.60 6.79
CA GLU A 87 -13.49 4.90 7.44
C GLU A 87 -15.00 5.23 7.47
N ASN A 88 -15.86 4.24 7.21
CA ASN A 88 -17.31 4.40 7.26
C ASN A 88 -17.83 4.11 8.69
N ALA A 89 -18.17 5.18 9.42
CA ALA A 89 -18.65 5.08 10.80
C ALA A 89 -19.98 4.31 10.91
N ASP A 90 -20.87 4.44 9.93
CA ASP A 90 -22.17 3.76 9.93
C ASP A 90 -21.99 2.25 9.72
N PHE A 91 -21.01 1.84 8.92
CA PHE A 91 -20.62 0.44 8.78
C PHE A 91 -20.05 -0.11 10.09
N ALA A 92 -19.16 0.62 10.76
CA ALA A 92 -18.62 0.22 12.06
C ALA A 92 -19.74 0.07 13.12
N GLU A 93 -20.72 0.98 13.11
CA GLU A 93 -21.90 0.90 13.98
C GLU A 93 -22.81 -0.29 13.61
N ALA A 94 -23.01 -0.56 12.32
CA ALA A 94 -23.78 -1.71 11.86
C ALA A 94 -23.13 -3.06 12.18
N VAL A 95 -21.79 -3.14 12.18
CA VAL A 95 -21.03 -4.30 12.67
C VAL A 95 -21.32 -4.52 14.15
N ALA A 96 -21.18 -3.47 14.97
CA ALA A 96 -21.47 -3.53 16.41
C ALA A 96 -22.94 -3.90 16.71
N GLY A 97 -23.88 -3.36 15.94
CA GLY A 97 -25.32 -3.66 16.06
C GLY A 97 -25.69 -5.13 15.78
N GLN A 98 -24.80 -5.90 15.15
CA GLN A 98 -24.96 -7.35 14.96
C GLN A 98 -24.21 -8.19 16.00
N GLY A 99 -23.68 -7.57 17.05
CA GLY A 99 -22.89 -8.24 18.08
C GLY A 99 -21.48 -8.66 17.62
N LEU A 100 -21.01 -8.11 16.49
CA LEU A 100 -19.67 -8.35 15.95
C LEU A 100 -18.72 -7.24 16.42
N THR A 101 -17.43 -7.54 16.55
CA THR A 101 -16.42 -6.50 16.84
C THR A 101 -15.89 -5.88 15.55
N PHE A 102 -15.96 -4.55 15.43
CA PHE A 102 -15.23 -3.82 14.40
C PHE A 102 -13.76 -3.65 14.80
N ILE A 103 -12.82 -4.16 14.00
CA ILE A 103 -11.38 -4.03 14.26
C ILE A 103 -10.90 -2.68 13.73
N GLY A 104 -11.16 -1.64 14.52
CA GLY A 104 -10.83 -0.25 14.21
C GLY A 104 -11.25 0.69 15.35
N PRO A 105 -11.20 2.01 15.14
CA PRO A 105 -11.66 2.98 16.13
C PRO A 105 -13.18 2.98 16.30
N PRO A 106 -13.71 3.57 17.39
CA PRO A 106 -15.14 3.67 17.60
C PRO A 106 -15.81 4.63 16.59
N PRO A 107 -17.08 4.40 16.20
CA PRO A 107 -17.79 5.24 15.21
C PRO A 107 -17.77 6.74 15.52
N ARG A 108 -17.86 7.11 16.82
CA ARG A 108 -17.77 8.52 17.25
C ARG A 108 -16.45 9.18 16.85
N ALA A 109 -15.33 8.46 16.98
CA ALA A 109 -14.01 8.97 16.63
C ALA A 109 -13.85 9.06 15.12
N MET A 110 -14.38 8.09 14.38
CA MET A 110 -14.44 8.10 12.92
C MET A 110 -15.21 9.31 12.39
N ARG A 111 -16.39 9.62 12.96
CA ARG A 111 -17.18 10.80 12.57
C ARG A 111 -16.47 12.11 12.90
N MET A 112 -15.91 12.20 14.11
CA MET A 112 -15.20 13.41 14.56
C MET A 112 -13.99 13.72 13.67
N MET A 113 -13.22 12.70 13.28
CA MET A 113 -11.97 12.88 12.55
C MET A 113 -12.10 12.78 11.03
N GLY A 114 -13.17 12.13 10.53
CA GLY A 114 -13.44 11.99 9.09
C GLY A 114 -13.96 13.26 8.42
N GLU A 115 -14.62 14.15 9.17
CA GLU A 115 -15.02 15.47 8.68
C GLU A 115 -13.88 16.46 8.91
N LYS A 116 -13.14 16.80 7.85
CA LYS A 116 -11.88 17.58 7.93
C LYS A 116 -12.05 18.90 8.67
N THR A 117 -13.21 19.52 8.54
CA THR A 117 -13.49 20.84 9.10
C THR A 117 -13.75 20.76 10.59
N ALA A 118 -14.62 19.84 11.03
CA ALA A 118 -14.82 19.51 12.45
C ALA A 118 -13.54 19.01 13.10
N ALA A 119 -12.76 18.16 12.42
CA ALA A 119 -11.47 17.68 12.91
C ALA A 119 -10.53 18.85 13.22
N ARG A 120 -10.41 19.82 12.30
CA ARG A 120 -9.60 21.03 12.53
C ARG A 120 -10.11 21.88 13.69
N ARG A 121 -11.43 22.11 13.80
CA ARG A 121 -12.00 22.86 14.93
C ARG A 121 -11.72 22.16 16.27
N ALA A 122 -11.89 20.84 16.32
CA ALA A 122 -11.59 20.04 17.49
C ALA A 122 -10.10 20.13 17.86
N MET A 123 -9.20 20.10 16.88
CA MET A 123 -7.76 20.21 17.11
C MET A 123 -7.35 21.60 17.57
N GLN A 124 -7.94 22.66 17.00
CA GLN A 124 -7.71 24.03 17.45
C GLN A 124 -8.20 24.24 18.89
N ALA A 125 -9.38 23.71 19.24
CA ALA A 125 -9.91 23.73 20.60
C ALA A 125 -9.02 22.94 21.59
N ALA A 126 -8.33 21.90 21.12
CA ALA A 126 -7.38 21.12 21.89
C ALA A 126 -5.96 21.72 21.93
N GLY A 127 -5.74 22.91 21.35
CA GLY A 127 -4.45 23.60 21.35
C GLY A 127 -3.42 23.03 20.37
N VAL A 128 -3.83 22.18 19.43
CA VAL A 128 -2.94 21.65 18.38
C VAL A 128 -2.88 22.66 17.22
N PRO A 129 -1.68 23.08 16.77
CA PRO A 129 -1.56 23.98 15.63
C PRO A 129 -2.22 23.37 14.38
N VAL A 130 -3.07 24.14 13.70
CA VAL A 130 -3.75 23.75 12.46
C VAL A 130 -3.28 24.63 11.31
N VAL A 131 -3.29 24.10 10.09
CA VAL A 131 -2.87 24.88 8.91
C VAL A 131 -3.76 26.13 8.81
N PRO A 132 -3.17 27.35 8.76
CA PRO A 132 -3.94 28.57 8.56
C PRO A 132 -4.84 28.44 7.34
N GLY A 133 -6.13 28.65 7.53
CA GLY A 133 -7.13 28.45 6.49
C GLY A 133 -8.53 28.33 7.08
N MET A 134 -9.52 28.23 6.20
CA MET A 134 -10.91 28.21 6.63
C MET A 134 -11.25 26.92 7.39
N VAL A 135 -11.91 27.10 8.54
CA VAL A 135 -12.57 26.04 9.32
C VAL A 135 -14.05 25.94 8.96
N GLN A 136 -14.44 26.41 7.78
CA GLN A 136 -15.78 26.31 7.20
C GLN A 136 -15.64 25.90 5.73
N VAL A 137 -16.62 25.14 5.24
CA VAL A 137 -16.70 24.78 3.82
C VAL A 137 -17.05 26.03 3.03
N LEU A 138 -16.29 26.34 1.99
CA LEU A 138 -16.56 27.45 1.08
C LEU A 138 -17.83 27.14 0.28
N ALA A 139 -18.77 28.08 0.26
CA ALA A 139 -20.07 27.92 -0.38
C ALA A 139 -20.06 28.29 -1.87
N SER A 140 -19.07 29.07 -2.33
CA SER A 140 -18.96 29.49 -3.74
C SER A 140 -17.50 29.79 -4.15
N ASP A 141 -17.27 29.83 -5.47
CA ASP A 141 -15.98 30.21 -6.06
C ASP A 141 -15.60 31.67 -5.70
N ASP A 142 -16.58 32.58 -5.59
CA ASP A 142 -16.34 33.99 -5.19
C ASP A 142 -15.87 34.10 -3.74
N GLU A 143 -16.41 33.28 -2.85
CA GLU A 143 -15.95 33.17 -1.46
C GLU A 143 -14.53 32.59 -1.42
N ALA A 144 -14.26 31.57 -2.24
CA ALA A 144 -12.94 30.97 -2.37
C ALA A 144 -11.89 31.98 -2.84
N LEU A 145 -12.22 32.83 -3.82
CA LEU A 145 -11.33 33.89 -4.34
C LEU A 145 -11.10 35.00 -3.31
N THR A 146 -12.13 35.39 -2.55
CA THR A 146 -12.02 36.39 -1.49
C THR A 146 -11.09 35.90 -0.38
N VAL A 147 -11.28 34.67 0.06
CA VAL A 147 -10.44 34.01 1.07
C VAL A 147 -9.02 33.83 0.56
N ALA A 148 -8.86 33.46 -0.72
CA ALA A 148 -7.54 33.33 -1.33
C ALA A 148 -6.77 34.65 -1.33
N GLY A 149 -7.45 35.77 -1.58
CA GLY A 149 -6.88 37.12 -1.49
C GLY A 149 -6.44 37.51 -0.07
N GLN A 150 -7.12 36.99 0.96
CA GLN A 150 -6.80 37.26 2.37
C GLN A 150 -5.66 36.37 2.90
N LEU A 151 -5.61 35.10 2.49
CA LEU A 151 -4.62 34.13 2.95
C LEU A 151 -3.28 34.25 2.21
N GLY A 152 -3.30 34.75 0.96
CA GLY A 152 -2.13 34.79 0.10
C GLY A 152 -1.78 33.43 -0.51
N TYR A 153 -1.02 33.45 -1.61
CA TYR A 153 -0.58 32.25 -2.32
C TYR A 153 0.82 31.78 -1.84
N PRO A 154 1.15 30.48 -1.93
CA PRO A 154 0.37 29.39 -2.51
C PRO A 154 -0.72 28.82 -1.59
N LEU A 155 -1.81 28.31 -2.20
CA LEU A 155 -2.94 27.72 -1.49
C LEU A 155 -3.14 26.25 -1.89
N LEU A 156 -3.62 25.45 -0.94
CA LEU A 156 -3.99 24.06 -1.14
C LEU A 156 -5.51 23.90 -0.99
N LEU A 157 -6.23 23.80 -2.12
CA LEU A 157 -7.66 23.53 -2.10
C LEU A 157 -7.90 22.04 -1.79
N LYS A 158 -8.73 21.73 -0.80
CA LYS A 158 -9.09 20.35 -0.41
C LYS A 158 -10.61 20.17 -0.41
N ALA A 159 -11.09 19.07 -1.01
CA ALA A 159 -12.49 18.66 -0.87
C ALA A 159 -12.81 18.28 0.58
N ALA A 160 -13.97 18.74 1.09
CA ALA A 160 -14.44 18.50 2.45
C ALA A 160 -14.73 17.02 2.74
N GLY A 161 -15.19 16.26 1.73
CA GLY A 161 -15.52 14.82 1.82
C GLY A 161 -14.57 13.88 1.06
N GLY A 162 -13.40 14.35 0.60
CA GLY A 162 -12.44 13.55 -0.17
C GLY A 162 -11.35 12.92 0.70
N GLY A 163 -11.05 11.64 0.52
CA GLY A 163 -9.95 10.91 1.16
C GLY A 163 -9.00 10.27 0.14
N GLY A 164 -7.79 9.89 0.57
CA GLY A 164 -6.83 9.17 -0.29
C GLY A 164 -6.10 10.03 -1.33
N GLY A 165 -5.88 11.32 -1.02
CA GLY A 165 -5.12 12.23 -1.89
C GLY A 165 -5.86 12.74 -3.14
N LYS A 166 -7.08 12.26 -3.42
CA LYS A 166 -7.91 12.74 -4.54
C LYS A 166 -8.60 14.06 -4.17
N GLY A 167 -8.51 15.06 -5.06
CA GLY A 167 -9.16 16.37 -4.86
C GLY A 167 -8.31 17.41 -4.13
N MET A 168 -6.98 17.36 -4.28
CA MET A 168 -6.06 18.41 -3.84
C MET A 168 -5.52 19.18 -5.05
N ARG A 169 -5.65 20.51 -5.08
CA ARG A 169 -5.09 21.36 -6.15
C ARG A 169 -4.19 22.43 -5.54
N LEU A 170 -2.94 22.48 -6.00
CA LEU A 170 -1.95 23.49 -5.64
C LEU A 170 -2.09 24.72 -6.53
N VAL A 171 -1.98 25.92 -5.96
CA VAL A 171 -1.89 27.18 -6.72
C VAL A 171 -0.56 27.86 -6.37
N ALA A 172 0.34 28.06 -7.33
CA ALA A 172 1.79 28.16 -7.07
C ALA A 172 2.50 29.41 -7.63
N GLY A 173 3.37 30.02 -6.81
CA GLY A 173 4.63 30.68 -7.22
C GLY A 173 5.21 31.70 -6.20
N PRO A 174 6.55 31.88 -6.04
CA PRO A 174 7.68 30.97 -6.33
C PRO A 174 8.79 30.83 -5.22
N HIS A 175 9.30 29.59 -5.06
CA HIS A 175 10.62 29.08 -4.58
C HIS A 175 11.00 28.69 -3.10
N ASP A 176 11.35 27.38 -3.02
CA ASP A 176 12.33 26.52 -2.26
C ASP A 176 12.18 25.92 -0.81
N MET A 177 11.84 24.60 -0.80
CA MET A 177 12.30 23.35 -0.07
C MET A 177 12.45 23.30 1.50
N ALA A 178 12.41 22.18 2.28
CA ALA A 178 12.42 20.71 2.08
C ALA A 178 11.86 19.85 3.28
N ALA A 179 11.43 18.61 2.98
CA ALA A 179 11.41 17.33 3.74
C ALA A 179 10.40 17.00 4.88
N ALA A 180 9.48 16.03 4.63
CA ALA A 180 8.59 15.41 5.64
C ALA A 180 8.24 13.90 5.49
N LEU A 181 8.72 13.17 4.46
CA LEU A 181 8.09 11.88 4.05
C LEU A 181 8.91 10.58 4.31
N ARG A 182 9.56 10.39 5.48
CA ARG A 182 10.43 9.21 5.70
C ARG A 182 10.24 8.56 7.06
N THR A 183 10.61 7.28 7.18
CA THR A 183 10.50 6.50 8.42
C THR A 183 11.86 5.95 8.86
N PRO A 184 12.45 6.50 9.94
CA PRO A 184 12.10 7.79 10.57
C PRO A 184 12.43 8.98 9.65
N SER A 185 11.78 10.13 9.87
CA SER A 185 12.09 11.33 9.07
C SER A 185 13.46 11.89 9.46
N PRO A 186 14.42 12.02 8.51
CA PRO A 186 15.75 12.55 8.78
C PRO A 186 15.74 14.07 8.99
N ALA A 187 14.69 14.75 8.53
CA ALA A 187 14.54 16.21 8.65
C ALA A 187 14.06 16.65 10.04
N LEU A 188 13.43 15.74 10.81
CA LEU A 188 12.89 16.08 12.11
C LEU A 188 13.94 15.83 13.20
N SER A 189 14.32 16.90 13.90
CA SER A 189 15.12 16.80 15.12
C SER A 189 14.36 16.01 16.20
N ALA A 190 15.09 15.41 17.15
CA ALA A 190 14.46 14.68 18.25
C ALA A 190 13.44 15.52 19.05
N PRO A 191 13.68 16.82 19.33
CA PRO A 191 12.68 17.71 19.93
C PRO A 191 11.38 17.85 19.12
N VAL A 192 11.48 18.12 17.81
CA VAL A 192 10.29 18.30 16.95
C VAL A 192 9.49 17.00 16.86
N ARG A 193 10.16 15.85 16.77
CA ARG A 193 9.48 14.53 16.81
C ARG A 193 8.71 14.30 18.11
N ARG A 194 9.25 14.73 19.25
CA ARG A 194 8.54 14.65 20.54
C ARG A 194 7.31 15.55 20.55
N GLN A 195 7.43 16.78 20.07
CA GLN A 195 6.29 17.71 19.99
C GLN A 195 5.17 17.18 19.09
N LEU A 196 5.52 16.60 17.93
CA LEU A 196 4.57 15.92 17.06
C LEU A 196 3.90 14.72 17.77
N GLY A 197 4.67 13.95 18.53
CA GLY A 197 4.15 12.85 19.35
C GLY A 197 3.14 13.31 20.39
N GLU A 198 3.46 14.37 21.16
CA GLU A 198 2.54 14.94 22.15
C GLU A 198 1.28 15.54 21.49
N ALA A 199 1.43 16.22 20.34
CA ALA A 199 0.28 16.72 19.58
C ALA A 199 -0.62 15.58 19.09
N ALA A 200 -0.03 14.49 18.58
CA ALA A 200 -0.78 13.29 18.18
C ALA A 200 -1.49 12.63 19.37
N LEU A 201 -0.86 12.57 20.56
CA LEU A 201 -1.49 12.07 21.77
C LEU A 201 -2.66 12.95 22.22
N THR A 202 -2.56 14.27 22.06
CA THR A 202 -3.67 15.20 22.30
C THR A 202 -4.85 14.91 21.37
N VAL A 203 -4.60 14.69 20.07
CA VAL A 203 -5.63 14.29 19.08
C VAL A 203 -6.33 12.99 19.51
N VAL A 204 -5.53 11.98 19.88
CA VAL A 204 -6.01 10.65 20.31
C VAL A 204 -6.87 10.75 21.57
N ARG A 205 -6.45 11.54 22.56
CA ARG A 205 -7.20 11.74 23.81
C ARG A 205 -8.51 12.50 23.57
N ALA A 206 -8.48 13.55 22.76
CA ALA A 206 -9.65 14.37 22.46
C ALA A 206 -10.75 13.58 21.73
N SER A 207 -10.36 12.68 20.82
CA SER A 207 -11.30 11.83 20.07
C SER A 207 -11.69 10.53 20.79
N GLY A 208 -11.04 10.22 21.93
CA GLY A 208 -11.21 8.93 22.60
C GLY A 208 -10.85 7.76 21.69
N TYR A 209 -9.77 7.92 20.92
CA TYR A 209 -9.37 7.00 19.86
C TYR A 209 -8.87 5.66 20.43
N VAL A 210 -9.20 4.58 19.73
CA VAL A 210 -8.75 3.21 20.04
C VAL A 210 -8.30 2.57 18.73
N ASN A 211 -7.43 1.56 18.82
CA ASN A 211 -6.89 0.83 17.67
C ASN A 211 -5.86 1.64 16.87
N ALA A 212 -5.47 1.18 15.68
CA ALA A 212 -4.48 1.88 14.85
C ALA A 212 -5.10 3.07 14.12
N GLY A 213 -4.33 4.15 13.99
CA GLY A 213 -4.68 5.37 13.28
C GLY A 213 -3.44 6.19 13.02
N THR A 214 -3.51 7.11 12.06
CA THR A 214 -2.38 7.98 11.71
C THR A 214 -2.81 9.42 11.73
N VAL A 215 -2.09 10.24 12.52
CA VAL A 215 -2.24 11.70 12.54
C VAL A 215 -1.22 12.27 11.57
N GLU A 216 -1.71 13.02 10.58
CA GLU A 216 -0.88 13.64 9.56
C GLU A 216 -0.64 15.10 9.89
N PHE A 217 0.60 15.54 9.71
CA PHE A 217 1.02 16.92 9.88
C PHE A 217 1.71 17.41 8.61
N LEU A 218 1.48 18.68 8.26
CA LEU A 218 2.37 19.41 7.37
C LEU A 218 3.46 20.07 8.21
N VAL A 219 4.69 20.01 7.75
CA VAL A 219 5.83 20.69 8.36
C VAL A 219 6.35 21.72 7.37
N ASP A 220 6.49 22.97 7.82
CA ASP A 220 7.04 24.05 7.00
C ASP A 220 8.58 24.10 7.05
N ARG A 221 9.15 25.13 6.41
CA ARG A 221 10.60 25.32 6.30
C ARG A 221 11.27 25.65 7.65
N ASP A 222 10.52 26.28 8.55
CA ASP A 222 10.98 26.66 9.88
C ASP A 222 10.76 25.55 10.92
N LEU A 223 10.35 24.37 10.46
CA LEU A 223 9.99 23.20 11.27
C LEU A 223 8.77 23.42 12.17
N ASN A 224 7.93 24.41 11.85
CA ASN A 224 6.59 24.48 12.43
C ASN A 224 5.75 23.38 11.82
N PHE A 225 4.92 22.75 12.64
CA PHE A 225 4.02 21.69 12.18
C PHE A 225 2.56 22.08 12.37
N TYR A 226 1.73 21.57 11.49
CA TYR A 226 0.32 21.89 11.41
C TYR A 226 -0.48 20.61 11.16
N PHE A 227 -1.48 20.35 12.01
CA PHE A 227 -2.39 19.23 11.83
C PHE A 227 -3.09 19.33 10.47
N LEU A 228 -3.03 18.24 9.71
CA LEU A 228 -3.61 18.13 8.38
C LEU A 228 -4.92 17.36 8.41
N GLU A 229 -4.85 16.10 8.85
CA GLU A 229 -5.96 15.16 8.93
C GLU A 229 -5.56 13.97 9.83
N MET A 230 -6.53 13.12 10.15
CA MET A 230 -6.29 11.84 10.80
C MET A 230 -6.97 10.75 9.99
N ASN A 231 -6.18 9.75 9.58
CA ASN A 231 -6.70 8.55 8.96
C ASN A 231 -7.14 7.59 10.07
N THR A 232 -8.43 7.29 10.12
CA THR A 232 -9.05 6.52 11.22
C THR A 232 -8.96 5.01 11.00
N ARG A 233 -7.80 4.56 10.52
CA ARG A 233 -7.53 3.19 10.08
C ARG A 233 -6.02 2.95 9.94
N LEU A 234 -5.67 1.70 9.64
CA LEU A 234 -4.34 1.36 9.15
C LEU A 234 -4.06 2.05 7.81
N GLN A 235 -2.81 2.42 7.58
CA GLN A 235 -2.37 3.00 6.31
C GLN A 235 -1.59 1.98 5.46
N VAL A 236 -1.50 2.26 4.15
CA VAL A 236 -0.84 1.38 3.18
C VAL A 236 0.63 1.19 3.56
N GLU A 237 1.25 2.29 3.97
CA GLU A 237 2.65 2.47 4.37
C GLU A 237 3.00 1.99 5.79
N HIS A 238 2.06 1.38 6.52
CA HIS A 238 2.36 0.82 7.85
C HIS A 238 3.59 -0.12 7.88
N PRO A 239 3.94 -0.90 6.82
CA PRO A 239 5.08 -1.80 6.87
C PRO A 239 6.44 -1.13 7.11
N VAL A 240 6.64 0.15 6.71
CA VAL A 240 7.91 0.84 6.99
C VAL A 240 8.07 1.11 8.48
N THR A 241 6.97 1.36 9.18
CA THR A 241 6.95 1.52 10.64
C THR A 241 7.18 0.17 11.33
N GLU A 242 6.53 -0.89 10.86
CA GLU A 242 6.78 -2.26 11.35
C GLU A 242 8.26 -2.65 11.17
N ALA A 243 8.85 -2.31 10.02
CA ALA A 243 10.24 -2.66 9.70
C ALA A 243 11.26 -2.01 10.65
N VAL A 244 11.05 -0.75 11.03
CA VAL A 244 11.99 -0.05 11.93
C VAL A 244 11.71 -0.29 13.41
N THR A 245 10.47 -0.58 13.79
CA THR A 245 10.10 -0.80 15.20
C THR A 245 10.13 -2.27 15.60
N GLY A 246 9.93 -3.18 14.65
CA GLY A 246 9.69 -4.60 14.91
C GLY A 246 8.29 -4.92 15.46
N ILE A 247 7.39 -3.93 15.51
CA ILE A 247 6.03 -4.10 16.03
C ILE A 247 5.10 -4.47 14.87
N ASP A 248 4.39 -5.58 15.01
CA ASP A 248 3.34 -5.99 14.07
C ASP A 248 2.04 -5.25 14.38
N LEU A 249 1.73 -4.25 13.56
CA LEU A 249 0.61 -3.33 13.77
C LEU A 249 -0.73 -4.03 13.53
N VAL A 250 -0.85 -4.92 12.55
CA VAL A 250 -2.10 -5.66 12.31
C VAL A 250 -2.41 -6.59 13.46
N LYS A 251 -1.43 -7.31 14.01
CA LYS A 251 -1.63 -8.12 15.21
C LYS A 251 -1.99 -7.26 16.42
N ALA A 252 -1.38 -6.08 16.56
CA ALA A 252 -1.74 -5.13 17.62
C ALA A 252 -3.21 -4.68 17.48
N GLN A 253 -3.67 -4.36 16.26
CA GLN A 253 -5.07 -4.01 16.00
C GLN A 253 -6.03 -5.12 16.44
N ILE A 254 -5.75 -6.38 16.08
CA ILE A 254 -6.58 -7.53 16.43
C ILE A 254 -6.61 -7.73 17.95
N ARG A 255 -5.46 -7.61 18.63
CA ARG A 255 -5.36 -7.76 20.09
C ARG A 255 -6.14 -6.67 20.82
N VAL A 256 -5.98 -5.41 20.41
CA VAL A 256 -6.71 -4.28 20.99
C VAL A 256 -8.21 -4.45 20.80
N ALA A 257 -8.66 -4.85 19.61
CA ALA A 257 -10.07 -5.13 19.35
C ALA A 257 -10.60 -6.30 20.19
N ALA A 258 -9.77 -7.28 20.52
CA ALA A 258 -10.12 -8.38 21.43
C ALA A 258 -10.12 -7.98 22.92
N GLY A 259 -9.95 -6.69 23.25
CA GLY A 259 -9.90 -6.17 24.61
C GLY A 259 -8.59 -6.49 25.36
N LEU A 260 -7.56 -6.93 24.65
CA LEU A 260 -6.25 -7.23 25.24
C LEU A 260 -5.40 -5.95 25.34
N PRO A 261 -4.53 -5.82 26.36
CA PRO A 261 -3.60 -4.70 26.44
C PRO A 261 -2.59 -4.72 25.29
N LEU A 262 -2.02 -3.54 25.00
CA LEU A 262 -0.86 -3.42 24.12
C LEU A 262 0.29 -4.28 24.68
N GLY A 263 0.95 -5.03 23.79
CA GLY A 263 2.04 -5.94 24.16
C GLY A 263 3.38 -5.24 24.43
N PHE A 264 3.39 -3.92 24.50
CA PHE A 264 4.57 -3.07 24.64
C PHE A 264 4.18 -1.76 25.32
N ARG A 265 5.15 -1.12 25.96
CA ARG A 265 5.06 0.22 26.56
C ARG A 265 5.74 1.23 25.64
N GLN A 266 5.53 2.53 25.88
CA GLN A 266 6.15 3.59 25.09
C GLN A 266 7.68 3.53 25.12
N GLU A 267 8.26 3.14 26.25
CA GLU A 267 9.70 2.97 26.46
C GLU A 267 10.32 1.83 25.63
N ASP A 268 9.51 0.84 25.21
CA ASP A 268 9.95 -0.28 24.36
C ASP A 268 10.01 0.10 22.87
N VAL A 269 9.36 1.20 22.47
CA VAL A 269 9.24 1.60 21.06
C VAL A 269 10.48 2.37 20.63
N THR A 270 11.42 1.67 20.01
CA THR A 270 12.63 2.27 19.43
C THR A 270 12.69 2.02 17.92
N ALA A 271 12.82 3.09 17.14
CA ALA A 271 13.06 2.98 15.70
C ALA A 271 14.54 2.63 15.45
N ARG A 272 14.79 1.52 14.74
CA ARG A 272 16.11 1.04 14.35
C ARG A 272 16.23 0.98 12.83
N GLY A 273 17.32 1.52 12.29
CA GLY A 273 17.56 1.56 10.86
C GLY A 273 16.68 2.54 10.10
N HIS A 274 16.56 2.31 8.80
CA HIS A 274 15.75 3.07 7.87
C HIS A 274 14.95 2.14 6.96
N SER A 275 13.76 2.57 6.57
CA SER A 275 12.89 1.79 5.69
C SER A 275 12.25 2.64 4.61
N PHE A 276 12.05 2.03 3.43
CA PHE A 276 11.35 2.61 2.29
C PHE A 276 10.30 1.63 1.79
N GLU A 277 9.19 2.18 1.29
CA GLU A 277 8.17 1.43 0.57
C GLU A 277 8.02 1.97 -0.84
N ALA A 278 7.99 1.07 -1.81
CA ALA A 278 7.62 1.32 -3.19
C ALA A 278 6.32 0.55 -3.48
N ARG A 279 5.26 1.28 -3.84
CA ARG A 279 3.98 0.69 -4.21
C ARG A 279 3.98 0.34 -5.69
N ILE A 280 3.78 -0.93 -5.99
CA ILE A 280 3.74 -1.43 -7.36
C ILE A 280 2.30 -1.36 -7.84
N TYR A 281 2.03 -0.42 -8.75
CA TYR A 281 0.74 -0.23 -9.38
C TYR A 281 0.74 -0.80 -10.79
N ALA A 282 -0.42 -1.23 -11.27
CA ALA A 282 -0.67 -1.54 -12.67
C ALA A 282 -0.95 -0.23 -13.43
N GLU A 283 0.09 0.57 -13.62
CA GLU A 283 0.04 1.88 -14.27
C GLU A 283 1.22 2.00 -15.23
N ASP A 284 1.08 2.81 -16.28
CA ASP A 284 2.14 3.09 -17.25
C ASP A 284 2.79 4.46 -16.98
N PRO A 285 3.97 4.53 -16.33
CA PRO A 285 4.64 5.79 -16.02
C PRO A 285 5.02 6.63 -17.25
N ASP A 286 5.14 5.99 -18.42
CA ASP A 286 5.48 6.66 -19.68
C ASP A 286 4.26 7.32 -20.33
N ASN A 287 3.06 6.93 -19.90
CA ASN A 287 1.78 7.39 -20.42
C ASN A 287 0.91 7.96 -19.28
N ASP A 288 1.46 8.96 -18.58
CA ASP A 288 0.82 9.72 -17.50
C ASP A 288 0.20 8.86 -16.40
N PHE A 289 0.84 7.73 -16.09
CA PHE A 289 0.40 6.76 -15.07
C PHE A 289 -1.01 6.22 -15.31
N LEU A 290 -1.44 6.16 -16.58
CA LEU A 290 -2.72 5.55 -16.92
C LEU A 290 -2.75 4.08 -16.49
N PRO A 291 -3.89 3.59 -15.96
CA PRO A 291 -4.02 2.19 -15.56
C PRO A 291 -3.70 1.22 -16.71
N SER A 292 -2.89 0.21 -16.41
CA SER A 292 -2.50 -0.86 -17.32
C SER A 292 -3.29 -2.13 -16.99
N LEU A 293 -4.19 -2.50 -17.89
CA LEU A 293 -4.99 -3.71 -17.78
C LEU A 293 -4.29 -4.88 -18.48
N GLY A 294 -4.61 -6.10 -18.07
CA GLY A 294 -4.13 -7.31 -18.72
C GLY A 294 -3.87 -8.45 -17.75
N THR A 295 -3.26 -9.51 -18.26
CA THR A 295 -2.90 -10.71 -17.49
C THR A 295 -1.43 -10.71 -17.15
N ILE A 296 -1.11 -10.98 -15.90
CA ILE A 296 0.28 -11.20 -15.46
C ILE A 296 0.75 -12.54 -16.02
N MET A 297 1.65 -12.51 -17.00
CA MET A 297 2.18 -13.71 -17.66
C MET A 297 3.29 -14.36 -16.85
N ALA A 298 4.14 -13.56 -16.22
CA ALA A 298 5.23 -14.01 -15.37
C ALA A 298 5.48 -13.00 -14.25
N LEU A 299 5.91 -13.52 -13.10
CA LEU A 299 6.17 -12.75 -11.90
C LEU A 299 7.45 -13.28 -11.25
N ARG A 300 8.38 -12.38 -10.96
CA ARG A 300 9.53 -12.64 -10.10
C ARG A 300 9.63 -11.52 -9.06
N GLU A 301 9.27 -11.85 -7.83
CA GLU A 301 9.37 -10.93 -6.70
C GLU A 301 10.79 -10.98 -6.09
N PRO A 302 11.35 -9.84 -5.66
CA PRO A 302 12.66 -9.81 -5.02
C PRO A 302 12.59 -10.45 -3.63
N GLN A 303 13.70 -11.06 -3.23
CA GLN A 303 13.85 -11.70 -1.93
C GLN A 303 15.16 -11.23 -1.27
N GLY A 304 15.48 -11.78 -0.09
CA GLY A 304 16.75 -11.58 0.59
C GLY A 304 16.68 -10.73 1.87
N PRO A 305 17.81 -10.55 2.57
CA PRO A 305 17.86 -9.82 3.83
C PRO A 305 17.35 -8.39 3.72
N GLY A 306 16.46 -8.01 4.64
CA GLY A 306 15.88 -6.66 4.68
C GLY A 306 14.90 -6.36 3.55
N ILE A 307 14.39 -7.37 2.85
CA ILE A 307 13.38 -7.23 1.80
C ILE A 307 12.09 -7.87 2.28
N ARG A 308 10.98 -7.12 2.17
CA ARG A 308 9.63 -7.58 2.43
C ARG A 308 8.75 -7.24 1.24
N VAL A 309 7.95 -8.19 0.79
CA VAL A 309 6.98 -7.99 -0.28
C VAL A 309 5.60 -8.37 0.23
N ASP A 310 4.72 -7.37 0.35
CA ASP A 310 3.31 -7.55 0.65
C ASP A 310 2.56 -7.53 -0.68
N SER A 311 2.20 -8.70 -1.20
CA SER A 311 1.72 -8.86 -2.58
C SER A 311 0.49 -9.77 -2.67
N ALA A 312 -0.40 -9.40 -3.58
CA ALA A 312 -1.51 -10.23 -4.03
C ALA A 312 -1.31 -10.81 -5.43
N LEU A 313 -0.10 -10.64 -6.01
CA LEU A 313 0.18 -11.05 -7.38
C LEU A 313 0.46 -12.54 -7.52
N PHE A 314 0.10 -13.09 -8.68
CA PHE A 314 0.52 -14.39 -9.17
C PHE A 314 0.41 -14.45 -10.69
N ALA A 315 1.18 -15.33 -11.34
CA ALA A 315 1.08 -15.53 -12.78
C ALA A 315 -0.29 -16.15 -13.16
N GLY A 316 -0.91 -15.62 -14.20
CA GLY A 316 -2.28 -15.95 -14.65
C GLY A 316 -3.36 -15.05 -14.07
N MET A 317 -3.04 -14.13 -13.16
CA MET A 317 -3.97 -13.14 -12.63
C MET A 317 -4.30 -12.08 -13.68
N GLU A 318 -5.58 -11.75 -13.84
CA GLU A 318 -6.03 -10.56 -14.57
C GLU A 318 -6.13 -9.36 -13.63
N VAL A 319 -5.64 -8.20 -14.07
CA VAL A 319 -5.76 -6.95 -13.32
C VAL A 319 -7.16 -6.35 -13.55
N PRO A 320 -8.02 -6.29 -12.51
CA PRO A 320 -9.39 -5.81 -12.68
C PRO A 320 -9.44 -4.29 -12.85
N ILE A 321 -10.29 -3.82 -13.78
CA ILE A 321 -10.51 -2.38 -14.03
C ILE A 321 -11.29 -1.67 -12.90
N HIS A 322 -12.00 -2.42 -12.06
CA HIS A 322 -12.98 -1.86 -11.12
C HIS A 322 -12.38 -1.31 -9.80
N TYR A 323 -11.10 -1.56 -9.53
CA TYR A 323 -10.48 -1.26 -8.25
C TYR A 323 -9.22 -0.41 -8.41
N ASP A 324 -8.69 0.04 -7.28
CA ASP A 324 -7.38 0.66 -7.23
C ASP A 324 -6.31 -0.26 -7.85
N PRO A 325 -5.40 0.26 -8.71
CA PRO A 325 -4.42 -0.57 -9.40
C PRO A 325 -3.23 -0.96 -8.53
N ILE A 326 -3.24 -0.72 -7.21
CA ILE A 326 -2.20 -1.24 -6.31
C ILE A 326 -2.18 -2.77 -6.33
N MET A 327 -1.03 -3.33 -6.67
CA MET A 327 -0.84 -4.77 -6.83
C MET A 327 0.02 -5.38 -5.71
N ALA A 328 1.07 -4.67 -5.32
CA ALA A 328 2.02 -5.11 -4.29
C ALA A 328 2.73 -3.91 -3.65
N LYS A 329 3.37 -4.15 -2.51
CA LYS A 329 4.28 -3.23 -1.85
C LYS A 329 5.63 -3.90 -1.68
N LEU A 330 6.67 -3.24 -2.18
CA LEU A 330 8.05 -3.58 -1.91
C LEU A 330 8.53 -2.71 -0.75
N VAL A 331 8.88 -3.34 0.36
CA VAL A 331 9.39 -2.69 1.56
C VAL A 331 10.82 -3.15 1.77
N VAL A 332 11.70 -2.19 2.05
CA VAL A 332 13.10 -2.50 2.38
C VAL A 332 13.45 -1.95 3.75
N TRP A 333 14.41 -2.57 4.40
CA TRP A 333 15.03 -2.08 5.62
C TRP A 333 16.56 -2.12 5.47
N GLY A 334 17.27 -1.15 6.04
CA GLY A 334 18.73 -1.10 6.15
C GLY A 334 19.14 -0.51 7.50
N ALA A 335 20.37 -0.77 7.94
CA ALA A 335 20.92 -0.20 9.17
C ALA A 335 21.02 1.33 9.10
N ASP A 336 21.19 1.86 7.90
CA ASP A 336 21.10 3.28 7.61
C ASP A 336 20.35 3.53 6.29
N ARG A 337 20.22 4.81 5.96
CA ARG A 337 19.53 5.26 4.76
C ARG A 337 20.19 4.75 3.47
N ALA A 338 21.52 4.79 3.41
CA ALA A 338 22.27 4.46 2.21
C ALA A 338 22.14 2.96 1.89
N GLU A 339 22.23 2.12 2.92
CA GLU A 339 22.00 0.68 2.80
C GLU A 339 20.55 0.39 2.36
N ALA A 340 19.56 1.07 2.95
CA ALA A 340 18.17 0.91 2.56
C ALA A 340 17.92 1.32 1.09
N ILE A 341 18.55 2.39 0.60
CA ILE A 341 18.50 2.76 -0.84
C ILE A 341 19.16 1.67 -1.70
N ALA A 342 20.35 1.20 -1.32
CA ALA A 342 21.07 0.17 -2.08
C ALA A 342 20.24 -1.13 -2.19
N ARG A 343 19.60 -1.55 -1.09
CA ARG A 343 18.67 -2.68 -1.08
C ARG A 343 17.44 -2.43 -1.95
N MET A 344 16.86 -1.22 -1.91
CA MET A 344 15.74 -0.85 -2.78
C MET A 344 16.12 -0.95 -4.26
N ARG A 345 17.25 -0.38 -4.67
CA ARG A 345 17.73 -0.45 -6.07
C ARG A 345 17.86 -1.90 -6.54
N ARG A 346 18.60 -2.72 -5.78
CA ARG A 346 18.79 -4.15 -6.09
C ARG A 346 17.45 -4.91 -6.13
N ALA A 347 16.53 -4.63 -5.21
CA ALA A 347 15.22 -5.27 -5.19
C ALA A 347 14.37 -4.89 -6.40
N LEU A 348 14.38 -3.61 -6.80
CA LEU A 348 13.67 -3.14 -7.98
C LEU A 348 14.24 -3.73 -9.26
N ASP A 349 15.56 -3.94 -9.36
CA ASP A 349 16.20 -4.58 -10.52
C ASP A 349 15.84 -6.07 -10.64
N GLU A 350 15.70 -6.77 -9.50
CA GLU A 350 15.26 -8.17 -9.48
C GLU A 350 13.77 -8.35 -9.75
N TYR A 351 12.95 -7.34 -9.45
CA TYR A 351 11.49 -7.40 -9.55
C TYR A 351 11.05 -7.35 -11.02
N GLU A 352 10.50 -8.46 -11.52
CA GLU A 352 9.88 -8.56 -12.83
C GLU A 352 8.39 -8.84 -12.74
N VAL A 353 7.60 -8.04 -13.45
CA VAL A 353 6.18 -8.28 -13.73
C VAL A 353 6.02 -8.20 -15.24
N VAL A 354 5.60 -9.30 -15.86
CA VAL A 354 5.45 -9.42 -17.32
C VAL A 354 3.96 -9.53 -17.66
N GLY A 355 3.53 -8.83 -18.71
CA GLY A 355 2.16 -8.87 -19.24
C GLY A 355 1.36 -7.59 -18.99
N VAL A 356 1.72 -6.80 -17.98
CA VAL A 356 1.14 -5.49 -17.67
C VAL A 356 2.25 -4.47 -17.43
N LYS A 357 1.99 -3.19 -17.72
CA LYS A 357 2.88 -2.08 -17.34
C LYS A 357 2.73 -1.83 -15.85
N THR A 358 3.82 -1.37 -15.22
CA THR A 358 3.85 -1.13 -13.78
C THR A 358 4.65 0.12 -13.44
N THR A 359 4.53 0.58 -12.20
CA THR A 359 5.36 1.66 -11.63
C THR A 359 6.81 1.25 -11.31
N LEU A 360 7.24 0.02 -11.61
CA LEU A 360 8.63 -0.42 -11.37
C LEU A 360 9.69 0.49 -12.04
N PRO A 361 9.56 0.89 -13.32
CA PRO A 361 10.52 1.80 -13.96
C PRO A 361 10.59 3.16 -13.25
N PHE A 362 9.44 3.68 -12.81
CA PHE A 362 9.38 4.91 -12.02
C PHE A 362 10.20 4.80 -10.73
N HIS A 363 9.99 3.73 -9.96
CA HIS A 363 10.71 3.53 -8.71
C HIS A 363 12.22 3.34 -8.91
N ARG A 364 12.65 2.62 -9.96
CA ARG A 364 14.08 2.44 -10.28
C ARG A 364 14.75 3.79 -10.51
N HIS A 365 14.09 4.64 -11.27
CA HIS A 365 14.62 5.96 -11.54
C HIS A 365 14.58 6.85 -10.29
N ALA A 366 13.46 6.91 -9.57
CA ALA A 366 13.34 7.72 -8.35
C ALA A 366 14.42 7.36 -7.32
N CYS A 367 14.72 6.06 -7.15
CA CYS A 367 15.78 5.60 -6.24
C CYS A 367 17.19 5.92 -6.74
N SER A 368 17.37 6.26 -8.01
CA SER A 368 18.64 6.66 -8.61
C SER A 368 18.86 8.17 -8.59
N HIS A 369 17.81 8.95 -8.38
CA HIS A 369 17.87 10.41 -8.37
C HIS A 369 18.61 10.96 -7.14
N ASP A 370 19.53 11.91 -7.35
CA ASP A 370 20.37 12.49 -6.29
C ASP A 370 19.55 13.18 -5.19
N GLY A 371 18.59 14.03 -5.56
CA GLY A 371 17.71 14.71 -4.60
C GLY A 371 16.94 13.73 -3.70
N PHE A 372 16.43 12.63 -4.28
CA PHE A 372 15.82 11.55 -3.50
C PHE A 372 16.85 10.98 -2.53
N CYS A 373 18.01 10.53 -3.03
CA CYS A 373 19.06 9.91 -2.23
C CYS A 373 19.49 10.78 -1.05
N ARG A 374 19.68 12.09 -1.29
CA ARG A 374 20.17 13.04 -0.27
C ARG A 374 19.16 13.36 0.81
N GLY A 375 17.86 13.47 0.51
CA GLY A 375 17.00 14.17 1.48
C GLY A 375 16.00 15.12 0.89
N GLU A 376 16.34 15.63 -0.28
CA GLU A 376 15.85 16.89 -0.83
C GLU A 376 14.58 16.64 -1.63
N ILE A 377 13.53 16.25 -0.90
CA ILE A 377 12.21 15.93 -1.46
C ILE A 377 11.13 16.74 -0.75
N ASP A 378 10.12 17.14 -1.52
CA ASP A 378 8.88 17.76 -1.07
C ASP A 378 7.70 17.18 -1.88
N THR A 379 6.49 17.68 -1.64
CA THR A 379 5.29 17.20 -2.34
C THR A 379 5.26 17.56 -3.83
N GLY A 380 6.08 18.51 -4.28
CA GLY A 380 6.24 18.90 -5.69
C GLY A 380 7.38 18.18 -6.42
N PHE A 381 8.19 17.39 -5.71
CA PHE A 381 9.39 16.74 -6.26
C PHE A 381 9.11 15.94 -7.55
N VAL A 382 8.09 15.08 -7.54
CA VAL A 382 7.76 14.26 -8.72
C VAL A 382 7.34 15.13 -9.90
N ALA A 383 6.48 16.13 -9.68
CA ALA A 383 6.02 17.02 -10.75
C ALA A 383 7.17 17.83 -11.39
N ARG A 384 8.18 18.20 -10.59
CA ARG A 384 9.35 18.93 -11.06
C ARG A 384 10.35 18.04 -11.80
N GLU A 385 10.71 16.90 -11.21
CA GLU A 385 11.83 16.10 -11.71
C GLU A 385 11.38 15.08 -12.77
N TRP A 386 10.16 14.54 -12.68
CA TRP A 386 9.72 13.43 -13.54
C TRP A 386 9.64 13.73 -15.05
N PRO A 387 9.24 14.93 -15.52
CA PRO A 387 9.22 15.23 -16.96
C PRO A 387 10.60 15.09 -17.64
N ALA A 388 11.69 15.35 -16.92
CA ALA A 388 13.07 15.25 -17.43
C ALA A 388 13.62 13.82 -17.43
N ILE A 389 12.89 12.88 -16.84
CA ILE A 389 13.36 11.55 -16.45
C ILE A 389 12.89 10.44 -17.41
N ARG A 390 11.99 10.75 -18.35
CA ARG A 390 11.47 9.77 -19.32
C ARG A 390 12.62 9.20 -20.16
N PRO A 391 12.82 7.86 -20.20
CA PRO A 391 13.73 7.25 -21.16
C PRO A 391 13.31 7.67 -22.58
N SER A 392 14.29 7.93 -23.45
CA SER A 392 13.94 8.29 -24.82
C SER A 392 13.25 7.11 -25.50
N ARG A 393 12.19 7.36 -26.27
CA ARG A 393 11.47 6.33 -27.03
C ARG A 393 12.40 5.44 -27.87
N VAL A 394 13.53 5.99 -28.31
CA VAL A 394 14.57 5.34 -29.10
C VAL A 394 15.26 4.20 -28.33
N GLU A 395 15.56 4.39 -27.04
CA GLU A 395 16.23 3.37 -26.22
C GLU A 395 15.33 2.15 -25.98
N THR A 396 14.03 2.39 -25.79
CA THR A 396 13.03 1.33 -25.61
C THR A 396 12.81 0.52 -26.89
N GLU A 397 12.75 1.18 -28.05
CA GLU A 397 12.63 0.52 -29.35
C GLU A 397 13.87 -0.32 -29.70
N LEU A 398 15.07 0.18 -29.37
CA LEU A 398 16.31 -0.57 -29.56
C LEU A 398 16.38 -1.82 -28.64
N ALA A 399 16.02 -1.68 -27.36
CA ALA A 399 15.97 -2.81 -26.44
C ALA A 399 14.96 -3.87 -26.89
N ALA A 400 13.79 -3.46 -27.38
CA ALA A 400 12.79 -4.36 -27.95
C ALA A 400 13.30 -5.08 -29.20
N ALA A 401 13.99 -4.37 -30.10
CA ALA A 401 14.59 -4.96 -31.30
C ALA A 401 15.67 -5.99 -30.95
N ILE A 402 16.54 -5.70 -29.96
CA ILE A 402 17.55 -6.63 -29.47
C ILE A 402 16.89 -7.87 -28.85
N ALA A 403 15.88 -7.69 -28.00
CA ALA A 403 15.16 -8.81 -27.37
C ALA A 403 14.47 -9.70 -28.42
N ALA A 404 13.81 -9.11 -29.42
CA ALA A 404 13.20 -9.83 -30.52
C ALA A 404 14.24 -10.65 -31.31
N ALA A 405 15.39 -10.06 -31.63
CA ALA A 405 16.48 -10.76 -32.32
C ALA A 405 17.05 -11.93 -31.50
N VAL A 406 17.17 -11.77 -30.18
CA VAL A 406 17.64 -12.84 -29.27
C VAL A 406 16.61 -13.99 -29.19
N VAL A 407 15.32 -13.67 -29.06
CA VAL A 407 14.25 -14.67 -29.06
C VAL A 407 14.23 -15.42 -30.38
N GLU A 408 14.24 -14.70 -31.51
CA GLU A 408 14.27 -15.28 -32.85
C GLU A 408 15.48 -16.20 -33.06
N ARG A 409 16.67 -15.77 -32.63
CA ARG A 409 17.87 -16.60 -32.68
C ARG A 409 17.70 -17.88 -31.84
N ARG A 410 17.10 -17.79 -30.64
CA ARG A 410 16.85 -18.96 -29.79
C ARG A 410 15.79 -19.90 -30.39
N THR A 411 14.71 -19.38 -30.98
CA THR A 411 13.71 -20.22 -31.67
C THR A 411 14.29 -20.88 -32.91
N ARG A 412 15.07 -20.15 -33.73
CA ARG A 412 15.79 -20.76 -34.87
C ARG A 412 16.77 -21.84 -34.41
N CYS A 413 17.59 -21.59 -33.39
CA CYS A 413 18.48 -22.63 -32.84
C CYS A 413 17.72 -23.85 -32.31
N ARG A 414 16.54 -23.66 -31.68
CA ARG A 414 15.68 -24.78 -31.26
C ARG A 414 15.07 -25.55 -32.44
N GLN A 415 14.69 -24.86 -33.51
CA GLN A 415 14.19 -25.51 -34.74
C GLN A 415 15.28 -26.28 -35.49
N VAL A 416 16.52 -25.78 -35.49
CA VAL A 416 17.69 -26.48 -36.06
C VAL A 416 18.06 -27.73 -35.25
N LEU A 417 17.74 -27.77 -33.95
CA LEU A 417 17.94 -28.93 -33.08
C LEU A 417 16.74 -29.88 -33.01
N ALA A 418 15.62 -29.56 -33.67
CA ALA A 418 14.50 -30.48 -33.78
C ALA A 418 14.84 -31.56 -34.83
N PRO A 419 14.75 -32.86 -34.50
CA PRO A 419 15.17 -33.91 -35.43
C PRO A 419 14.24 -33.94 -36.65
N SER A 420 14.79 -33.64 -37.82
CA SER A 420 14.11 -33.74 -39.11
C SER A 420 14.14 -35.19 -39.61
N GLY A 421 13.15 -35.99 -39.20
CA GLY A 421 12.92 -37.31 -39.78
C GLY A 421 11.83 -38.10 -39.05
N PRO A 422 11.08 -38.99 -39.75
CA PRO A 422 10.07 -39.81 -39.10
C PRO A 422 10.74 -40.71 -38.05
N ALA A 423 10.26 -40.60 -36.81
CA ALA A 423 10.78 -41.34 -35.68
C ALA A 423 10.66 -42.85 -35.92
N ARG A 424 11.75 -43.49 -36.33
CA ARG A 424 11.86 -44.94 -36.28
C ARG A 424 11.93 -45.31 -34.80
N ALA A 425 10.80 -45.76 -34.25
CA ALA A 425 10.64 -46.09 -32.85
C ALA A 425 11.58 -47.26 -32.47
N CYS A 426 12.79 -46.94 -32.02
CA CYS A 426 13.59 -47.89 -31.25
C CYS A 426 13.27 -47.62 -29.77
N ARG A 427 12.25 -48.31 -29.25
CA ARG A 427 11.96 -48.37 -27.81
C ARG A 427 13.11 -49.09 -27.10
N ALA A 428 14.19 -48.38 -26.81
CA ALA A 428 15.11 -48.82 -25.77
C ALA A 428 14.38 -48.64 -24.43
N SER A 429 14.09 -49.77 -23.75
CA SER A 429 13.53 -49.77 -22.40
C SER A 429 14.33 -48.85 -21.48
N MET A 430 13.66 -47.91 -20.80
CA MET A 430 14.30 -46.97 -19.87
C MET A 430 15.14 -47.70 -18.80
N TRP A 431 14.77 -48.94 -18.45
CA TRP A 431 15.53 -49.80 -17.54
C TRP A 431 16.94 -50.12 -18.06
N LYS A 432 17.12 -50.36 -19.37
CA LYS A 432 18.45 -50.64 -19.96
C LYS A 432 19.36 -49.40 -19.95
N VAL A 433 18.79 -48.20 -20.06
CA VAL A 433 19.56 -46.93 -20.04
C VAL A 433 20.00 -46.59 -18.61
N VAL A 434 19.14 -46.84 -17.62
CA VAL A 434 19.47 -46.62 -16.20
C VAL A 434 20.52 -47.60 -15.70
N SER A 435 20.42 -48.91 -16.02
CA SER A 435 21.45 -49.90 -15.62
C SER A 435 22.84 -49.59 -16.19
N ARG A 436 22.93 -49.11 -17.44
CA ARG A 436 24.22 -48.72 -18.04
C ARG A 436 24.87 -47.53 -17.33
N ARG A 437 24.07 -46.56 -16.86
CA ARG A 437 24.57 -45.41 -16.10
C ARG A 437 25.00 -45.78 -14.68
N GLN A 438 24.38 -46.78 -14.06
CA GLN A 438 24.78 -47.25 -12.73
C GLN A 438 26.04 -48.13 -12.77
N GLY A 439 26.26 -48.90 -13.84
CA GLY A 439 27.49 -49.67 -14.03
C GLY A 439 28.75 -48.83 -14.20
N LEU A 440 28.62 -47.59 -14.72
CA LEU A 440 29.73 -46.64 -14.89
C LEU A 440 30.11 -45.89 -13.60
N ARG A 441 29.43 -46.13 -12.48
CA ARG A 441 29.77 -45.55 -11.15
C ARG A 441 30.54 -46.51 -10.24
N LYS A 442 30.94 -47.69 -10.74
CA LYS A 442 31.84 -48.62 -10.05
C LYS A 442 33.05 -48.94 -10.94
N ILE A 443 33.88 -47.93 -11.19
CA ILE A 443 35.31 -48.06 -11.47
C ILE A 443 36.00 -46.92 -10.72
#